data_AF-A0A7C4JJ58-F1
#
_entry.id   AF-A0A7C4JJ58-F1
#
_cell.length_a   1.000
_cell.length_b   1.000
_cell.length_c   1.000
_cell.angle_alpha   90.00
_cell.angle_beta   90.00
_cell.angle_gamma   90.00
#
_symmetry.space_group_name_H-M   'P 1'
#
loop_
_entity.id
_entity.type
_entity.pdbx_description
1 polymer ?
#
loop_
_entity_poly.entity_id
_entity_poly.type
_entity_poly.pdbx_seq_one_letter_code
_entity_poly.pdbx_strand_id
1 'polypeptide(L)'
;MPKEATLYKIIDPDKKIVECTACPRRCKIGENLYGFCGIRWNFGGKLYLVSHGLAIAVAIDPIEKKPLYHFHPGSMVFSMSTTGCSWGCQFCQNWDISQRRIIAGWKLPSDLAINLALAYGTQGITYTYNEPVIFVEYAYDIGILAKKHGLFNTFVTNGYMTDETIDLAVKFVNAVTVDLKGHGDPELAKKLCLAPDVEYVFNAIIELKRRGVFIEITDLVIPRYGDDIGKARKLAKWIVENLGPETPMHFLRFHPDYKLIDIPSTSAKVLEKHIEVAKEEGLVHTYIGNVPGHPYEHTYCPKCGKPVIKRTGFDIIEHNLDEESHCKFCGYKLNIIGGIAPIYKMNRFAYLPLELYTEFTHIPPDKIKNFVLGGYR
;
A
#
# COMPACT_ATOMS: atom_id res chain seq x y z
N MET A 1 14.92 -4.15 -15.78
CA MET A 1 15.43 -5.41 -16.38
C MET A 1 15.03 -6.54 -15.47
N PRO A 2 14.61 -7.71 -15.98
CA PRO A 2 14.27 -8.85 -15.13
C PRO A 2 15.41 -9.19 -14.19
N LYS A 3 15.07 -9.53 -12.95
CA LYS A 3 16.05 -9.88 -11.92
C LYS A 3 15.70 -11.25 -11.36
N GLU A 4 16.70 -12.07 -11.09
CA GLU A 4 16.48 -13.29 -10.29
C GLU A 4 15.90 -12.88 -8.93
N ALA A 5 14.76 -13.45 -8.57
CA ALA A 5 14.10 -13.18 -7.30
C ALA A 5 14.92 -13.73 -6.14
N THR A 6 14.86 -13.09 -4.97
CA THR A 6 15.55 -13.61 -3.77
C THR A 6 14.62 -14.39 -2.86
N LEU A 7 13.31 -14.28 -3.06
CA LEU A 7 12.28 -14.88 -2.23
C LEU A 7 11.69 -16.13 -2.89
N TYR A 8 12.49 -17.21 -2.96
CA TYR A 8 12.03 -18.53 -3.37
C TYR A 8 12.91 -19.67 -2.82
N LYS A 9 12.38 -20.88 -2.88
CA LYS A 9 13.10 -22.14 -2.58
C LYS A 9 12.96 -23.10 -3.76
N ILE A 10 14.00 -23.87 -4.06
CA ILE A 10 13.89 -24.98 -5.02
C ILE A 10 13.29 -26.17 -4.27
N ILE A 11 12.20 -26.75 -4.80
CA ILE A 11 11.47 -27.85 -4.12
C ILE A 11 11.54 -29.17 -4.89
N ASP A 12 11.76 -29.15 -6.20
CA ASP A 12 12.01 -30.35 -7.03
C ASP A 12 13.00 -29.95 -8.14
N PRO A 13 14.32 -30.18 -7.95
CA PRO A 13 15.35 -29.81 -8.92
C PRO A 13 15.18 -30.50 -10.28
N ASP A 14 14.81 -31.78 -10.28
CA ASP A 14 14.68 -32.59 -11.50
C ASP A 14 13.53 -32.10 -12.38
N LYS A 15 12.41 -31.73 -11.76
CA LYS A 15 11.26 -31.12 -12.45
C LYS A 15 11.33 -29.60 -12.52
N LYS A 16 12.43 -29.01 -12.01
CA LYS A 16 12.66 -27.56 -11.93
C LYS A 16 11.49 -26.81 -11.29
N ILE A 17 10.93 -27.32 -10.19
CA ILE A 17 9.84 -26.67 -9.47
C ILE A 17 10.41 -25.83 -8.34
N VAL A 18 9.93 -24.59 -8.24
CA VAL A 18 10.27 -23.65 -7.17
C VAL A 18 9.04 -23.27 -6.36
N GLU A 19 9.21 -22.98 -5.08
CA GLU A 19 8.20 -22.35 -4.24
C GLU A 19 8.54 -20.88 -4.03
N CYS A 20 7.66 -19.98 -4.46
CA CYS A 20 7.79 -18.56 -4.19
C CYS A 20 7.48 -18.26 -2.72
N THR A 21 8.37 -17.55 -2.04
CA THR A 21 8.23 -17.21 -0.61
C THR A 21 7.83 -15.76 -0.37
N ALA A 22 7.52 -14.98 -1.40
CA ALA A 22 7.23 -13.55 -1.27
C ALA A 22 5.85 -13.22 -0.65
N CYS A 23 4.86 -14.09 -0.81
CA CYS A 23 3.54 -13.88 -0.20
C CYS A 23 2.94 -15.21 0.26
N PRO A 24 1.96 -15.19 1.18
CA PRO A 24 1.39 -16.41 1.77
C PRO A 24 0.72 -17.36 0.78
N ARG A 25 0.54 -16.97 -0.49
CA ARG A 25 0.12 -17.93 -1.53
C ARG A 25 1.08 -19.10 -1.71
N ARG A 26 2.36 -18.94 -1.34
CA ARG A 26 3.41 -19.99 -1.44
C ARG A 26 3.33 -20.74 -2.77
N CYS A 27 3.25 -20.00 -3.88
CA CYS A 27 3.01 -20.61 -5.20
C CYS A 27 4.12 -21.60 -5.52
N LYS A 28 3.74 -22.84 -5.83
CA LYS A 28 4.62 -23.85 -6.42
C LYS A 28 4.57 -23.69 -7.94
N ILE A 29 5.68 -23.26 -8.52
CA ILE A 29 5.76 -22.78 -9.91
C ILE A 29 6.64 -23.76 -10.68
N GLY A 30 6.06 -24.47 -11.65
CA GLY A 30 6.80 -25.34 -12.56
C GLY A 30 7.59 -24.58 -13.63
N GLU A 31 8.43 -25.28 -14.37
CA GLU A 31 9.23 -24.70 -15.46
C GLU A 31 8.35 -23.93 -16.47
N ASN A 32 8.78 -22.72 -16.83
CA ASN A 32 8.09 -21.78 -17.71
C ASN A 32 6.72 -21.27 -17.23
N LEU A 33 6.33 -21.51 -15.97
CA LEU A 33 5.07 -21.03 -15.41
C LEU A 33 5.23 -19.77 -14.56
N TYR A 34 4.11 -19.09 -14.29
CA TYR A 34 4.02 -17.91 -13.42
C TYR A 34 3.36 -18.25 -12.09
N GLY A 35 3.77 -17.54 -11.05
CA GLY A 35 2.97 -17.42 -9.83
C GLY A 35 1.66 -16.70 -10.07
N PHE A 36 0.74 -16.76 -9.11
CA PHE A 36 -0.60 -16.16 -9.23
C PHE A 36 -0.57 -14.67 -9.63
N CYS A 37 0.43 -13.91 -9.19
CA CYS A 37 0.53 -12.49 -9.50
C CYS A 37 0.84 -12.17 -10.97
N GLY A 38 1.30 -13.15 -11.76
CA GLY A 38 1.64 -12.99 -13.17
C GLY A 38 3.03 -12.37 -13.44
N ILE A 39 3.80 -12.04 -12.41
CA ILE A 39 5.12 -11.36 -12.56
C ILE A 39 6.30 -12.11 -11.94
N ARG A 40 6.06 -13.28 -11.33
CA ARG A 40 7.11 -14.17 -10.84
C ARG A 40 7.14 -15.42 -11.71
N TRP A 41 8.17 -15.55 -12.52
CA TRP A 41 8.26 -16.55 -13.58
C TRP A 41 9.42 -17.51 -13.32
N ASN A 42 9.17 -18.80 -13.41
CA ASN A 42 10.21 -19.80 -13.21
C ASN A 42 10.82 -20.22 -14.56
N PHE A 43 12.15 -20.15 -14.67
CA PHE A 43 12.88 -20.57 -15.85
C PHE A 43 14.23 -21.18 -15.47
N GLY A 44 14.49 -22.41 -15.91
CA GLY A 44 15.70 -23.13 -15.58
C GLY A 44 15.81 -23.46 -14.08
N GLY A 45 14.68 -23.63 -13.39
CA GLY A 45 14.64 -23.87 -11.94
C GLY A 45 14.98 -22.65 -11.08
N LYS A 46 14.98 -21.46 -11.68
CA LYS A 46 15.21 -20.17 -11.02
C LYS A 46 13.99 -19.28 -11.16
N LEU A 47 13.59 -18.62 -10.07
CA LEU A 47 12.48 -17.68 -10.09
C LEU A 47 12.97 -16.28 -10.47
N TYR A 48 12.31 -15.63 -11.43
CA TYR A 48 12.60 -14.27 -11.86
C TYR A 48 11.44 -13.34 -11.55
N LEU A 49 11.76 -12.15 -11.04
CA LEU A 49 10.86 -11.00 -11.00
C LEU A 49 10.95 -10.28 -12.35
N VAL A 50 10.01 -10.59 -13.25
CA VAL A 50 10.06 -10.09 -14.64
C VAL A 50 9.61 -8.62 -14.75
N SER A 51 8.90 -8.09 -13.75
CA SER A 51 8.53 -6.68 -13.69
C SER A 51 9.62 -5.78 -13.08
N HIS A 52 10.78 -6.33 -12.69
CA HIS A 52 11.85 -5.52 -12.11
C HIS A 52 12.33 -4.45 -13.11
N GLY A 53 12.39 -3.19 -12.65
CA GLY A 53 12.71 -2.04 -13.48
C GLY A 53 11.65 -1.68 -14.51
N LEU A 54 10.43 -2.17 -14.39
CA LEU A 54 9.27 -1.77 -15.19
C LEU A 54 8.20 -1.18 -14.26
N ALA A 55 7.92 0.11 -14.39
CA ALA A 55 6.84 0.78 -13.66
C ALA A 55 5.62 0.96 -14.57
N ILE A 56 4.48 0.37 -14.21
CA ILE A 56 3.26 0.48 -15.02
C ILE A 56 2.52 1.80 -14.76
N ALA A 57 2.62 2.32 -13.53
CA ALA A 57 2.06 3.59 -13.14
C ALA A 57 3.03 4.30 -12.20
N VAL A 58 3.17 5.61 -12.42
CA VAL A 58 3.94 6.52 -11.57
C VAL A 58 3.18 7.83 -11.45
N ALA A 59 3.14 8.40 -10.25
CA ALA A 59 2.62 9.75 -10.04
C ALA A 59 3.32 10.41 -8.85
N ILE A 60 3.30 11.74 -8.84
CA ILE A 60 3.62 12.51 -7.63
C ILE A 60 2.30 12.83 -6.94
N ASP A 61 2.14 12.32 -5.72
CA ASP A 61 0.91 12.41 -4.95
C ASP A 61 1.21 12.95 -3.53
N PRO A 62 0.24 13.59 -2.86
CA PRO A 62 0.32 13.87 -1.44
C PRO A 62 0.28 12.58 -0.61
N ILE A 63 0.96 12.60 0.54
CA ILE A 63 0.98 11.46 1.47
C ILE A 63 -0.42 11.08 2.00
N GLU A 64 -1.34 12.05 2.07
CA GLU A 64 -2.74 11.84 2.48
C GLU A 64 -3.48 10.91 1.51
N LYS A 65 -3.09 10.88 0.23
CA LYS A 65 -3.66 9.92 -0.73
C LYS A 65 -3.20 8.48 -0.49
N LYS A 66 -2.19 8.27 0.36
CA LYS A 66 -1.63 6.95 0.76
C LYS A 66 -2.21 6.47 2.10
N PRO A 67 -3.39 6.97 2.45
CA PRO A 67 -3.92 7.13 3.81
C PRO A 67 -2.90 7.11 4.96
N LEU A 68 -1.84 7.93 4.84
CA LEU A 68 -0.85 8.14 5.91
C LEU A 68 -1.04 9.54 6.49
N TYR A 69 -2.00 9.70 7.39
CA TYR A 69 -2.37 11.01 7.97
C TYR A 69 -1.47 11.43 9.13
N HIS A 70 -0.76 10.47 9.74
CA HIS A 70 0.09 10.64 10.90
C HIS A 70 1.56 10.36 10.59
N PHE A 71 1.91 10.04 9.34
CA PHE A 71 3.29 9.86 8.90
C PHE A 71 3.67 10.91 7.86
N HIS A 72 4.49 11.88 8.26
CA HIS A 72 4.90 13.03 7.47
C HIS A 72 3.75 13.79 6.78
N PRO A 73 2.65 14.13 7.48
CA PRO A 73 1.50 14.84 6.89
C PRO A 73 1.93 16.11 6.16
N GLY A 74 1.28 16.40 5.02
CA GLY A 74 1.61 17.52 4.15
C GLY A 74 2.77 17.26 3.19
N SER A 75 3.43 16.11 3.27
CA SER A 75 4.52 15.76 2.33
C SER A 75 4.00 15.31 0.96
N MET A 76 4.93 15.22 0.02
CA MET A 76 4.74 14.78 -1.36
C MET A 76 5.62 13.56 -1.62
N VAL A 77 5.05 12.55 -2.28
CA VAL A 77 5.72 11.26 -2.50
C VAL A 77 5.74 10.85 -3.96
N PHE A 78 6.88 10.28 -4.37
CA PHE A 78 7.01 9.57 -5.63
C PHE A 78 6.30 8.22 -5.51
N SER A 79 5.14 8.09 -6.16
CA SER A 79 4.31 6.90 -6.08
C SER A 79 4.53 6.02 -7.28
N MET A 80 4.68 4.71 -7.09
CA MET A 80 4.88 3.79 -8.20
C MET A 80 4.28 2.41 -7.97
N SER A 81 4.04 1.70 -9.07
CA SER A 81 3.56 0.32 -9.09
C SER A 81 4.10 -0.47 -10.28
N THR A 82 3.94 -1.79 -10.23
CA THR A 82 4.14 -2.70 -11.37
C THR A 82 2.80 -3.31 -11.80
N THR A 83 2.81 -4.20 -12.80
CA THR A 83 1.64 -5.06 -13.07
C THR A 83 1.51 -6.18 -12.03
N GLY A 84 0.29 -6.70 -11.85
CA GLY A 84 -0.03 -7.89 -11.08
C GLY A 84 -0.58 -7.56 -9.70
N CYS A 85 -1.05 -8.56 -8.96
CA CYS A 85 -1.37 -8.41 -7.53
C CYS A 85 -1.33 -9.78 -6.84
N SER A 86 -1.08 -9.80 -5.54
CA SER A 86 -1.26 -11.02 -4.75
C SER A 86 -2.75 -11.37 -4.57
N TRP A 87 -3.67 -10.43 -4.73
CA TRP A 87 -5.12 -10.62 -4.57
C TRP A 87 -5.87 -10.42 -5.90
N GLY A 88 -7.04 -11.05 -6.00
CA GLY A 88 -7.95 -10.98 -7.14
C GLY A 88 -9.24 -10.24 -6.81
N CYS A 89 -9.15 -9.04 -6.23
CA CYS A 89 -10.31 -8.26 -5.77
C CYS A 89 -11.29 -7.96 -6.92
N GLN A 90 -12.54 -8.39 -6.79
CA GLN A 90 -13.60 -8.16 -7.79
C GLN A 90 -14.06 -6.69 -7.87
N PHE A 91 -13.59 -5.85 -6.95
CA PHE A 91 -13.89 -4.42 -6.85
C PHE A 91 -12.65 -3.53 -6.97
N CYS A 92 -11.54 -4.06 -7.48
CA CYS A 92 -10.28 -3.30 -7.54
C CYS A 92 -10.41 -2.06 -8.43
N GLN A 93 -10.16 -0.87 -7.88
CA GLN A 93 -10.14 0.36 -8.68
C GLN A 93 -9.01 0.36 -9.72
N ASN A 94 -7.89 -0.28 -9.38
CA ASN A 94 -6.74 -0.47 -10.25
C ASN A 94 -6.76 -1.85 -10.91
N TRP A 95 -7.95 -2.38 -11.24
CA TRP A 95 -8.09 -3.73 -11.83
C TRP A 95 -7.32 -3.88 -13.14
N ASP A 96 -7.16 -2.79 -13.89
CA ASP A 96 -6.45 -2.74 -15.16
C ASP A 96 -5.01 -3.24 -15.01
N ILE A 97 -4.26 -2.64 -14.09
CA ILE A 97 -2.86 -2.98 -13.85
C ILE A 97 -2.68 -4.21 -12.95
N SER A 98 -3.66 -4.53 -12.10
CA SER A 98 -3.54 -5.62 -11.14
C SER A 98 -4.03 -6.97 -11.69
N GLN A 99 -5.10 -6.99 -12.48
CA GLN A 99 -5.80 -8.21 -12.90
C GLN A 99 -5.49 -8.65 -14.33
N ARG A 100 -5.08 -7.74 -15.22
CA ARG A 100 -4.71 -8.11 -16.62
C ARG A 100 -3.49 -9.03 -16.70
N ARG A 101 -2.56 -8.92 -15.73
CA ARG A 101 -1.33 -9.73 -15.65
C ARG A 101 -0.47 -9.66 -16.92
N ILE A 102 -0.47 -8.50 -17.57
CA ILE A 102 0.36 -8.19 -18.73
C ILE A 102 1.68 -7.59 -18.26
N ILE A 103 2.81 -8.16 -18.67
CA ILE A 103 4.12 -7.62 -18.32
C ILE A 103 4.39 -6.41 -19.20
N ALA A 104 4.19 -5.23 -18.64
CA ALA A 104 4.40 -3.96 -19.31
C ALA A 104 4.79 -2.88 -18.30
N GLY A 105 5.35 -1.80 -18.81
CA GLY A 105 5.66 -0.61 -18.02
C GLY A 105 6.75 0.24 -18.67
N TRP A 106 6.91 1.44 -18.13
CA TRP A 106 8.03 2.31 -18.40
C TRP A 106 9.30 1.71 -17.84
N LYS A 107 10.38 1.68 -18.63
CA LYS A 107 11.70 1.25 -18.13
C LYS A 107 12.16 2.26 -17.07
N LEU A 108 12.10 1.86 -15.82
CA LEU A 108 12.43 2.72 -14.68
C LEU A 108 13.52 2.05 -13.84
N PRO A 109 14.80 2.18 -14.20
CA PRO A 109 15.90 1.80 -13.34
C PRO A 109 15.82 2.52 -11.98
N SER A 110 16.38 1.91 -10.92
CA SER A 110 16.28 2.46 -9.57
C SER A 110 16.91 3.85 -9.44
N ASP A 111 18.02 4.10 -10.12
CA ASP A 111 18.68 5.42 -10.20
C ASP A 111 17.80 6.46 -10.89
N LEU A 112 17.14 6.11 -12.00
CA LEU A 112 16.19 7.00 -12.66
C LEU A 112 15.00 7.35 -11.75
N ALA A 113 14.45 6.36 -11.03
CA ALA A 113 13.37 6.61 -10.06
C ALA A 113 13.78 7.64 -9.00
N ILE A 114 15.00 7.50 -8.44
CA ILE A 114 15.52 8.44 -7.43
C ILE A 114 15.80 9.81 -8.03
N ASN A 115 16.40 9.89 -9.21
CA ASN A 115 16.67 11.16 -9.87
C ASN A 115 15.38 11.94 -10.14
N LEU A 116 14.32 11.26 -10.59
CA LEU A 116 13.01 11.88 -10.80
C LEU A 116 12.36 12.29 -9.47
N ALA A 117 12.42 11.44 -8.43
CA ALA A 117 11.91 11.76 -7.10
C ALA A 117 12.57 13.01 -6.50
N LEU A 118 13.88 13.16 -6.67
CA LEU A 118 14.65 14.32 -6.23
C LEU A 118 14.36 15.56 -7.08
N ALA A 119 14.28 15.42 -8.41
CA ALA A 119 13.98 16.52 -9.33
C ALA A 119 12.60 17.15 -9.04
N TYR A 120 11.63 16.33 -8.63
CA TYR A 120 10.30 16.81 -8.22
C TYR A 120 10.24 17.28 -6.76
N GLY A 121 11.32 17.19 -5.98
CA GLY A 121 11.35 17.65 -4.59
C GLY A 121 10.45 16.84 -3.66
N THR A 122 10.26 15.54 -3.94
CA THR A 122 9.51 14.63 -3.05
C THR A 122 10.27 14.39 -1.74
N GLN A 123 9.56 14.07 -0.66
CA GLN A 123 10.17 13.71 0.63
C GLN A 123 10.29 12.19 0.82
N GLY A 124 9.64 11.41 -0.05
CA GLY A 124 9.65 9.96 0.06
C GLY A 124 9.11 9.25 -1.17
N ILE A 125 9.17 7.92 -1.11
CA ILE A 125 8.72 7.01 -2.16
C ILE A 125 7.65 6.11 -1.61
N THR A 126 6.55 5.96 -2.35
CA THR A 126 5.45 5.07 -1.99
C THR A 126 5.24 4.00 -3.05
N TYR A 127 5.23 2.74 -2.61
CA TYR A 127 4.95 1.60 -3.46
C TYR A 127 3.47 1.19 -3.25
N THR A 128 2.64 1.32 -4.29
CA THR A 128 1.16 1.40 -4.16
C THR A 128 0.43 0.97 -5.43
N TYR A 129 -0.85 1.37 -5.58
CA TYR A 129 -1.82 1.10 -6.65
C TYR A 129 -2.24 -0.36 -6.81
N ASN A 130 -1.31 -1.31 -6.74
CA ASN A 130 -1.58 -2.74 -6.75
C ASN A 130 -1.15 -3.40 -5.42
N GLU A 131 0.02 -4.04 -5.38
CA GLU A 131 0.54 -4.70 -4.21
C GLU A 131 2.09 -4.67 -4.23
N PRO A 132 2.75 -3.92 -3.33
CA PRO A 132 4.21 -3.86 -3.30
C PRO A 132 4.91 -5.18 -2.99
N VAL A 133 4.27 -6.09 -2.25
CA VAL A 133 4.86 -7.38 -1.85
C VAL A 133 5.27 -8.23 -3.05
N ILE A 134 4.50 -8.21 -4.14
CA ILE A 134 4.79 -9.06 -5.29
C ILE A 134 6.05 -8.61 -6.04
N PHE A 135 6.45 -7.34 -5.91
CA PHE A 135 7.65 -6.75 -6.50
C PHE A 135 8.65 -6.21 -5.46
N VAL A 136 8.62 -6.75 -4.24
CA VAL A 136 9.40 -6.22 -3.10
C VAL A 136 10.90 -6.12 -3.36
N GLU A 137 11.51 -7.00 -4.18
CA GLU A 137 12.93 -6.90 -4.54
C GLU A 137 13.24 -5.65 -5.39
N TYR A 138 12.30 -5.22 -6.23
CA TYR A 138 12.43 -3.96 -6.98
C TYR A 138 12.21 -2.74 -6.07
N ALA A 139 11.23 -2.82 -5.17
CA ALA A 139 11.02 -1.81 -4.14
C ALA A 139 12.23 -1.67 -3.19
N TYR A 140 12.88 -2.78 -2.85
CA TYR A 140 14.07 -2.81 -2.02
C TYR A 140 15.24 -2.07 -2.69
N ASP A 141 15.52 -2.37 -3.97
CA ASP A 141 16.61 -1.72 -4.70
C ASP A 141 16.43 -0.19 -4.76
N ILE A 142 15.20 0.27 -5.01
CA ILE A 142 14.85 1.70 -4.97
C ILE A 142 14.97 2.24 -3.54
N GLY A 143 14.39 1.54 -2.56
CA GLY A 143 14.28 2.05 -1.20
C GLY A 143 15.60 2.17 -0.46
N ILE A 144 16.55 1.26 -0.72
CA ILE A 144 17.92 1.40 -0.22
C ILE A 144 18.60 2.63 -0.81
N LEU A 145 18.38 2.93 -2.09
CA LEU A 145 18.92 4.15 -2.70
C LEU A 145 18.22 5.40 -2.17
N ALA A 146 16.90 5.37 -2.03
CA ALA A 146 16.09 6.45 -1.46
C ALA A 146 16.60 6.87 -0.07
N LYS A 147 16.90 5.89 0.80
CA LYS A 147 17.46 6.14 2.14
C LYS A 147 18.81 6.86 2.10
N LYS A 148 19.68 6.56 1.12
CA LYS A 148 20.95 7.27 0.94
C LYS A 148 20.76 8.75 0.60
N HIS A 149 19.63 9.11 0.03
CA HIS A 149 19.25 10.48 -0.32
C HIS A 149 18.29 11.12 0.70
N GLY A 150 18.07 10.50 1.87
CA GLY A 150 17.20 11.04 2.92
C GLY A 150 15.71 10.94 2.63
N LEU A 151 15.30 10.17 1.63
CA LEU A 151 13.89 9.93 1.30
C LEU A 151 13.34 8.77 2.14
N PHE A 152 12.17 8.97 2.75
CA PHE A 152 11.48 7.88 3.45
C PHE A 152 10.79 6.93 2.44
N ASN A 153 10.49 5.71 2.87
CA ASN A 153 9.80 4.71 2.05
C ASN A 153 8.50 4.26 2.71
N THR A 154 7.43 4.13 1.94
CA THR A 154 6.14 3.65 2.44
C THR A 154 5.47 2.64 1.52
N PHE A 155 4.69 1.72 2.10
CA PHE A 155 3.82 0.82 1.34
C PHE A 155 2.35 1.19 1.54
N VAL A 156 1.57 1.07 0.48
CA VAL A 156 0.11 0.88 0.56
C VAL A 156 -0.16 -0.53 0.07
N THR A 157 -0.57 -1.42 0.97
CA THR A 157 -0.50 -2.87 0.78
C THR A 157 -1.71 -3.56 1.37
N ASN A 158 -2.15 -4.66 0.76
CA ASN A 158 -3.11 -5.57 1.41
C ASN A 158 -2.51 -6.34 2.60
N GLY A 159 -1.22 -6.16 2.89
CA GLY A 159 -0.52 -6.74 4.03
C GLY A 159 -0.27 -8.23 3.92
N TYR A 160 -0.48 -8.83 2.74
CA TYR A 160 -0.37 -10.27 2.53
C TYR A 160 1.09 -10.72 2.39
N MET A 161 1.81 -10.66 3.51
CA MET A 161 3.25 -10.87 3.63
C MET A 161 3.60 -12.18 4.33
N THR A 162 4.74 -12.73 3.95
CA THR A 162 5.45 -13.79 4.67
C THR A 162 6.53 -13.18 5.56
N ASP A 163 7.02 -13.95 6.54
CA ASP A 163 8.16 -13.54 7.37
C ASP A 163 9.38 -13.15 6.51
N GLU A 164 9.67 -13.90 5.45
CA GLU A 164 10.79 -13.60 4.55
C GLU A 164 10.65 -12.24 3.85
N THR A 165 9.41 -11.87 3.47
CA THR A 165 9.13 -10.55 2.90
C THR A 165 9.21 -9.45 3.94
N ILE A 166 8.71 -9.70 5.15
CA ILE A 166 8.79 -8.73 6.25
C ILE A 166 10.28 -8.45 6.55
N ASP A 167 11.12 -9.50 6.62
CA ASP A 167 12.60 -9.41 6.80
C ASP A 167 13.29 -8.54 5.78
N LEU A 168 12.79 -8.53 4.54
CA LEU A 168 13.28 -7.64 3.52
C LEU A 168 12.71 -6.21 3.67
N ALA A 169 11.41 -6.08 3.91
CA ALA A 169 10.69 -4.82 3.98
C ALA A 169 11.22 -3.90 5.09
N VAL A 170 11.42 -4.43 6.31
CA VAL A 170 11.87 -3.60 7.46
C VAL A 170 13.26 -2.99 7.30
N LYS A 171 14.05 -3.45 6.32
CA LYS A 171 15.37 -2.86 6.03
C LYS A 171 15.25 -1.46 5.43
N PHE A 172 14.12 -1.15 4.79
CA PHE A 172 13.95 0.11 4.07
C PHE A 172 12.60 0.82 4.28
N VAL A 173 11.52 0.10 4.57
CA VAL A 173 10.17 0.67 4.74
C VAL A 173 10.06 1.34 6.11
N ASN A 174 9.57 2.58 6.13
CA ASN A 174 9.38 3.37 7.34
C ASN A 174 7.93 3.33 7.83
N ALA A 175 6.97 3.31 6.92
CA ALA A 175 5.55 3.24 7.26
C ALA A 175 4.76 2.40 6.26
N VAL A 176 3.68 1.80 6.71
CA VAL A 176 2.72 1.11 5.85
C VAL A 176 1.30 1.54 6.17
N THR A 177 0.50 1.61 5.12
CA THR A 177 -0.95 1.55 5.22
C THR A 177 -1.37 0.15 4.85
N VAL A 178 -1.94 -0.58 5.81
CA VAL A 178 -2.47 -1.92 5.57
C VAL A 178 -3.96 -1.85 5.31
N ASP A 179 -4.31 -2.40 4.16
CA ASP A 179 -5.53 -2.09 3.45
C ASP A 179 -6.52 -3.25 3.63
N LEU A 180 -7.23 -3.27 4.76
CA LEU A 180 -8.25 -4.27 5.06
C LEU A 180 -9.50 -4.06 4.18
N LYS A 181 -10.25 -5.14 3.98
CA LYS A 181 -11.44 -5.16 3.11
C LYS A 181 -12.58 -5.83 3.87
N GLY A 182 -13.63 -5.06 4.18
CA GLY A 182 -14.76 -5.47 4.99
C GLY A 182 -14.35 -6.14 6.30
N HIS A 183 -13.63 -5.40 7.14
CA HIS A 183 -13.18 -5.79 8.48
C HIS A 183 -12.15 -6.92 8.53
N GLY A 184 -11.50 -7.22 7.40
CA GLY A 184 -10.67 -8.42 7.28
C GLY A 184 -11.49 -9.70 7.36
N ASP A 185 -12.74 -9.68 6.88
CA ASP A 185 -13.62 -10.84 6.90
C ASP A 185 -13.07 -11.99 6.03
N PRO A 186 -12.84 -13.20 6.59
CA PRO A 186 -12.28 -14.32 5.83
C PRO A 186 -13.14 -14.78 4.64
N GLU A 187 -14.46 -14.68 4.73
CA GLU A 187 -15.36 -15.12 3.66
C GLU A 187 -15.38 -14.13 2.51
N LEU A 188 -15.38 -12.82 2.81
CA LEU A 188 -15.17 -11.76 1.84
C LEU A 188 -13.82 -11.91 1.16
N ALA A 189 -12.75 -12.09 1.93
CA ALA A 189 -11.39 -12.24 1.42
C ALA A 189 -11.29 -13.43 0.44
N LYS A 190 -11.87 -14.58 0.78
CA LYS A 190 -11.90 -15.75 -0.11
C LYS A 190 -12.74 -15.51 -1.36
N LYS A 191 -13.98 -15.02 -1.21
CA LYS A 191 -14.96 -14.95 -2.31
C LYS A 191 -14.71 -13.77 -3.25
N LEU A 192 -14.44 -12.60 -2.70
CA LEU A 192 -14.29 -11.37 -3.47
C LEU A 192 -12.83 -11.02 -3.76
N CYS A 193 -11.86 -11.47 -2.95
CA CYS A 193 -10.44 -11.14 -3.14
C CYS A 193 -9.57 -12.33 -3.56
N LEU A 194 -10.12 -13.55 -3.60
CA LEU A 194 -9.36 -14.79 -3.85
C LEU A 194 -8.19 -14.97 -2.89
N ALA A 195 -8.27 -14.40 -1.68
CA ALA A 195 -7.27 -14.50 -0.63
C ALA A 195 -7.68 -15.64 0.32
N PRO A 196 -6.96 -16.80 0.33
CA PRO A 196 -7.45 -18.00 1.01
C PRO A 196 -7.53 -17.88 2.53
N ASP A 197 -6.65 -17.08 3.12
CA ASP A 197 -6.50 -16.95 4.56
C ASP A 197 -6.05 -15.53 4.86
N VAL A 198 -6.83 -14.76 5.61
CA VAL A 198 -6.56 -13.35 5.93
C VAL A 198 -5.73 -13.19 7.21
N GLU A 199 -5.54 -14.25 8.00
CA GLU A 199 -4.77 -14.20 9.25
C GLU A 199 -3.32 -13.77 9.04
N TYR A 200 -2.74 -14.11 7.88
CA TYR A 200 -1.41 -13.62 7.49
C TYR A 200 -1.31 -12.09 7.45
N VAL A 201 -2.40 -11.38 7.14
CA VAL A 201 -2.43 -9.91 7.15
C VAL A 201 -2.29 -9.39 8.58
N PHE A 202 -3.07 -9.95 9.52
CA PHE A 202 -3.03 -9.58 10.93
C PHE A 202 -1.66 -9.91 11.57
N ASN A 203 -1.10 -11.07 11.26
CA ASN A 203 0.25 -11.46 11.70
C ASN A 203 1.32 -10.50 11.15
N ALA A 204 1.24 -10.13 9.87
CA ALA A 204 2.17 -9.19 9.26
C ALA A 204 2.08 -7.80 9.90
N ILE A 205 0.88 -7.32 10.22
CA ILE A 205 0.68 -6.03 10.90
C ILE A 205 1.37 -6.02 12.27
N ILE A 206 1.17 -7.07 13.08
CA ILE A 206 1.80 -7.21 14.40
C ILE A 206 3.33 -7.21 14.25
N GLU A 207 3.86 -8.01 13.34
CA GLU A 207 5.30 -8.16 13.16
C GLU A 207 5.95 -6.86 12.64
N LEU A 208 5.34 -6.18 11.66
CA LEU A 208 5.83 -4.90 11.17
C LEU A 208 5.88 -3.85 12.29
N LYS A 209 4.83 -3.77 13.11
CA LYS A 209 4.80 -2.86 14.28
C LYS A 209 5.88 -3.23 15.29
N ARG A 210 6.02 -4.51 15.62
CA ARG A 210 7.05 -5.01 16.55
C ARG A 210 8.46 -4.62 16.11
N ARG A 211 8.68 -4.51 14.80
CA ARG A 211 9.97 -4.11 14.19
C ARG A 211 10.08 -2.63 13.85
N GLY A 212 9.19 -1.80 14.39
CA GLY A 212 9.30 -0.34 14.34
C GLY A 212 8.80 0.31 13.05
N VAL A 213 8.07 -0.41 12.20
CA VAL A 213 7.39 0.18 11.04
C VAL A 213 6.13 0.90 11.54
N PHE A 214 5.94 2.15 11.13
CA PHE A 214 4.73 2.90 11.47
C PHE A 214 3.52 2.33 10.72
N ILE A 215 2.40 2.13 11.41
CA ILE A 215 1.21 1.49 10.84
C ILE A 215 0.02 2.45 10.86
N GLU A 216 -0.63 2.61 9.72
CA GLU A 216 -2.03 3.04 9.64
C GLU A 216 -2.86 1.92 9.02
N ILE A 217 -4.11 1.80 9.46
CA ILE A 217 -5.03 0.79 8.95
C ILE A 217 -6.11 1.49 8.14
N THR A 218 -6.42 0.96 6.97
CA THR A 218 -7.66 1.29 6.28
C THR A 218 -8.58 0.07 6.25
N ASP A 219 -9.87 0.32 6.22
CA ASP A 219 -10.87 -0.70 5.93
C ASP A 219 -11.85 -0.19 4.87
N LEU A 220 -11.92 -0.91 3.76
CA LEU A 220 -12.92 -0.65 2.73
C LEU A 220 -14.26 -1.23 3.15
N VAL A 221 -15.19 -0.36 3.54
CA VAL A 221 -16.55 -0.72 3.93
C VAL A 221 -17.38 -0.91 2.67
N ILE A 222 -17.61 -2.15 2.24
CA ILE A 222 -18.41 -2.47 1.04
C ILE A 222 -19.86 -2.73 1.47
N PRO A 223 -20.88 -2.08 0.90
CA PRO A 223 -22.27 -2.35 1.28
C PRO A 223 -22.64 -3.83 1.08
N ARG A 224 -23.48 -4.39 1.96
CA ARG A 224 -23.85 -5.82 2.07
C ARG A 224 -22.75 -6.77 2.56
N TYR A 225 -21.48 -6.42 2.43
CA TYR A 225 -20.36 -7.32 2.75
C TYR A 225 -19.52 -6.85 3.94
N GLY A 226 -19.43 -5.53 4.13
CA GLY A 226 -18.62 -4.86 5.13
C GLY A 226 -19.39 -3.80 5.92
N ASP A 227 -20.71 -3.72 5.82
CA ASP A 227 -21.55 -2.81 6.62
C ASP A 227 -22.02 -3.39 7.97
N ASP A 228 -21.45 -4.55 8.36
CA ASP A 228 -21.67 -5.20 9.66
C ASP A 228 -20.91 -4.50 10.79
N ILE A 229 -21.65 -3.76 11.61
CA ILE A 229 -21.13 -3.03 12.77
C ILE A 229 -20.53 -3.96 13.84
N GLY A 230 -21.02 -5.20 13.97
CA GLY A 230 -20.45 -6.18 14.88
C GLY A 230 -19.04 -6.60 14.48
N LYS A 231 -18.78 -6.73 13.17
CA LYS A 231 -17.42 -6.99 12.65
C LYS A 231 -16.53 -5.77 12.79
N ALA A 232 -17.05 -4.57 12.52
CA ALA A 232 -16.32 -3.32 12.75
C ALA A 232 -15.86 -3.19 14.21
N ARG A 233 -16.74 -3.53 15.17
CA ARG A 233 -16.41 -3.55 16.60
C ARG A 233 -15.26 -4.50 16.91
N LYS A 234 -15.32 -5.73 16.38
CA LYS A 234 -14.26 -6.74 16.57
C LYS A 234 -12.92 -6.26 16.02
N LEU A 235 -12.92 -5.67 14.82
CA LEU A 235 -11.69 -5.12 14.22
C LEU A 235 -11.15 -3.96 15.06
N ALA A 236 -11.98 -3.00 15.45
CA ALA A 236 -11.56 -1.87 16.27
C ALA A 236 -10.94 -2.31 17.60
N LYS A 237 -11.60 -3.23 18.30
CA LYS A 237 -11.09 -3.84 19.52
C LYS A 237 -9.74 -4.53 19.30
N TRP A 238 -9.61 -5.33 18.23
CA TRP A 238 -8.36 -6.00 17.89
C TRP A 238 -7.23 -5.00 17.65
N ILE A 239 -7.49 -3.88 16.95
CA ILE A 239 -6.50 -2.82 16.71
C ILE A 239 -6.06 -2.21 18.05
N VAL A 240 -6.99 -1.90 18.96
CA VAL A 240 -6.64 -1.34 20.28
C VAL A 240 -5.80 -2.32 21.08
N GLU A 241 -6.15 -3.60 21.11
CA GLU A 241 -5.44 -4.62 21.88
C GLU A 241 -4.04 -4.94 21.34
N ASN A 242 -3.86 -4.96 20.02
CA ASN A 242 -2.61 -5.41 19.39
C ASN A 242 -1.71 -4.26 18.94
N LEU A 243 -2.29 -3.12 18.56
CA LEU A 243 -1.58 -1.96 18.03
C LEU A 243 -1.72 -0.73 18.94
N GLY A 244 -2.64 -0.72 19.89
CA GLY A 244 -2.84 0.40 20.80
C GLY A 244 -3.78 1.49 20.25
N PRO A 245 -4.38 2.28 21.16
CA PRO A 245 -5.50 3.18 20.84
C PRO A 245 -5.16 4.33 19.90
N GLU A 246 -3.89 4.72 19.83
CA GLU A 246 -3.39 5.82 18.97
C GLU A 246 -3.09 5.39 17.53
N THR A 247 -3.35 4.13 17.16
CA THR A 247 -3.19 3.66 15.78
C THR A 247 -4.28 4.27 14.90
N PRO A 248 -3.92 5.03 13.84
CA PRO A 248 -4.91 5.59 12.93
C PRO A 248 -5.70 4.52 12.19
N MET A 249 -7.02 4.70 12.17
CA MET A 249 -7.96 3.82 11.48
C MET A 249 -8.84 4.61 10.51
N HIS A 250 -8.85 4.21 9.25
CA HIS A 250 -9.61 4.86 8.19
C HIS A 250 -10.72 3.94 7.66
N PHE A 251 -11.98 4.33 7.81
CA PHE A 251 -13.09 3.67 7.13
C PHE A 251 -13.32 4.33 5.77
N LEU A 252 -13.09 3.58 4.70
CA LEU A 252 -13.12 4.09 3.34
C LEU A 252 -14.48 3.85 2.70
N ARG A 253 -15.01 4.89 2.04
CA ARG A 253 -16.16 4.74 1.14
C ARG A 253 -15.79 3.83 -0.03
N PHE A 254 -16.61 2.81 -0.24
CA PHE A 254 -16.59 1.98 -1.46
C PHE A 254 -17.01 2.81 -2.69
N HIS A 255 -16.35 2.53 -3.80
CA HIS A 255 -16.75 2.99 -5.13
C HIS A 255 -16.95 1.77 -6.03
N PRO A 256 -18.04 1.70 -6.83
CA PRO A 256 -18.33 0.54 -7.67
C PRO A 256 -17.36 0.50 -8.86
N ASP A 257 -16.51 -0.51 -8.90
CA ASP A 257 -15.49 -0.69 -9.93
C ASP A 257 -15.37 -2.16 -10.35
N TYR A 258 -14.74 -2.39 -11.51
CA TYR A 258 -14.42 -3.70 -12.07
C TYR A 258 -15.66 -4.60 -12.25
N LYS A 259 -15.86 -5.58 -11.37
CA LYS A 259 -16.96 -6.57 -11.48
C LYS A 259 -18.06 -6.35 -10.46
N LEU A 260 -17.88 -5.43 -9.52
CA LEU A 260 -18.81 -5.17 -8.43
C LEU A 260 -19.54 -3.82 -8.62
N ILE A 261 -20.01 -3.58 -9.85
CA ILE A 261 -20.62 -2.32 -10.29
C ILE A 261 -22.10 -2.18 -9.89
N ASP A 262 -22.72 -3.27 -9.46
CA ASP A 262 -24.13 -3.34 -9.04
C ASP A 262 -24.35 -2.95 -7.56
N ILE A 263 -23.26 -2.85 -6.80
CA ILE A 263 -23.27 -2.39 -5.40
C ILE A 263 -23.07 -0.88 -5.39
N PRO A 264 -23.90 -0.08 -4.70
CA PRO A 264 -23.72 1.37 -4.66
C PRO A 264 -22.52 1.78 -3.79
N SER A 265 -22.06 3.02 -3.93
CA SER A 265 -21.07 3.58 -3.01
C SER A 265 -21.58 3.59 -1.56
N THR A 266 -20.68 3.39 -0.60
CA THR A 266 -21.04 3.42 0.83
C THR A 266 -21.47 4.81 1.27
N SER A 267 -22.66 4.90 1.86
CA SER A 267 -23.16 6.18 2.37
C SER A 267 -22.32 6.69 3.55
N ALA A 268 -22.23 8.02 3.70
CA ALA A 268 -21.52 8.62 4.83
C ALA A 268 -22.09 8.13 6.18
N LYS A 269 -23.43 7.99 6.28
CA LYS A 269 -24.12 7.49 7.48
C LYS A 269 -23.66 6.10 7.92
N VAL A 270 -23.33 5.20 6.97
CA VAL A 270 -22.79 3.88 7.34
C VAL A 270 -21.39 4.05 7.94
N LEU A 271 -20.54 4.86 7.32
CA LEU A 271 -19.17 5.11 7.80
C LEU A 271 -19.15 5.83 9.15
N GLU A 272 -20.06 6.77 9.39
CA GLU A 272 -20.22 7.44 10.69
C GLU A 272 -20.49 6.44 11.83
N LYS A 273 -21.34 5.44 11.60
CA LYS A 273 -21.56 4.36 12.59
C LYS A 273 -20.31 3.53 12.86
N HIS A 274 -19.46 3.33 11.86
CA HIS A 274 -18.18 2.65 12.04
C HIS A 274 -17.23 3.49 12.91
N ILE A 275 -17.20 4.81 12.70
CA ILE A 275 -16.45 5.76 13.54
C ILE A 275 -16.93 5.71 15.00
N GLU A 276 -18.25 5.76 15.21
CA GLU A 276 -18.85 5.71 16.55
C GLU A 276 -18.39 4.46 17.31
N VAL A 277 -18.57 3.29 16.71
CA VAL A 277 -18.17 2.02 17.32
C VAL A 277 -16.67 1.91 17.51
N ALA A 278 -15.86 2.38 16.56
CA ALA A 278 -14.40 2.38 16.70
C ALA A 278 -13.95 3.23 17.90
N LYS A 279 -14.59 4.38 18.13
CA LYS A 279 -14.34 5.24 19.29
C LYS A 279 -14.80 4.60 20.60
N GLU A 280 -15.94 3.93 20.61
CA GLU A 280 -16.43 3.19 21.78
C GLU A 280 -15.45 2.09 22.23
N GLU A 281 -14.80 1.41 21.28
CA GLU A 281 -13.76 0.40 21.58
C GLU A 281 -12.41 1.02 21.98
N GLY A 282 -12.26 2.34 21.91
CA GLY A 282 -11.10 3.08 22.43
C GLY A 282 -10.14 3.62 21.38
N LEU A 283 -10.44 3.55 20.07
CA LEU A 283 -9.62 4.21 19.06
C LEU A 283 -9.77 5.73 19.14
N VAL A 284 -8.63 6.43 19.24
CA VAL A 284 -8.63 7.90 19.36
C VAL A 284 -8.53 8.62 18.02
N HIS A 285 -7.98 7.96 17.00
CA HIS A 285 -7.77 8.52 15.66
C HIS A 285 -8.52 7.70 14.62
N THR A 286 -9.74 8.15 14.31
CA THR A 286 -10.64 7.48 13.38
C THR A 286 -11.06 8.45 12.27
N TYR A 287 -11.00 7.98 11.03
CA TYR A 287 -11.16 8.80 9.84
C TYR A 287 -12.17 8.20 8.87
N ILE A 288 -12.88 9.08 8.16
CA ILE A 288 -13.67 8.69 6.99
C ILE A 288 -12.88 9.11 5.75
N GLY A 289 -12.53 8.14 4.90
CA GLY A 289 -11.87 8.39 3.63
C GLY A 289 -12.84 8.36 2.44
N ASN A 290 -12.44 8.99 1.34
CA ASN A 290 -13.21 9.09 0.09
C ASN A 290 -14.56 9.81 0.24
N VAL A 291 -14.67 10.74 1.19
CA VAL A 291 -15.82 11.63 1.39
C VAL A 291 -15.33 13.08 1.55
N PRO A 292 -14.91 13.75 0.46
CA PRO A 292 -14.32 15.08 0.55
C PRO A 292 -15.20 16.08 1.31
N GLY A 293 -14.59 16.81 2.25
CA GLY A 293 -15.26 17.82 3.07
C GLY A 293 -15.94 17.27 4.33
N HIS A 294 -15.83 15.97 4.60
CA HIS A 294 -16.39 15.38 5.81
C HIS A 294 -15.58 15.80 7.07
N PRO A 295 -16.21 16.12 8.21
CA PRO A 295 -15.48 16.47 9.44
C PRO A 295 -14.48 15.39 9.91
N TYR A 296 -14.80 14.12 9.66
CA TYR A 296 -13.90 12.98 9.92
C TYR A 296 -12.72 12.84 8.94
N GLU A 297 -12.46 13.82 8.07
CA GLU A 297 -11.16 13.96 7.40
C GLU A 297 -10.12 14.70 8.28
N HIS A 298 -10.58 15.39 9.33
CA HIS A 298 -9.73 16.18 10.21
C HIS A 298 -9.13 15.35 11.33
N THR A 299 -7.91 15.70 11.74
CA THR A 299 -7.30 15.18 12.97
C THR A 299 -7.70 16.07 14.15
N TYR A 300 -8.28 15.45 15.19
CA TYR A 300 -8.67 16.11 16.42
C TYR A 300 -7.73 15.72 17.57
N CYS A 301 -7.44 16.66 18.46
CA CYS A 301 -6.68 16.37 19.68
C CYS A 301 -7.53 15.48 20.62
N PRO A 302 -7.05 14.30 21.02
CA PRO A 302 -7.83 13.40 21.87
C PRO A 302 -8.05 13.94 23.29
N LYS A 303 -7.21 14.87 23.76
CA LYS A 303 -7.33 15.49 25.08
C LYS A 303 -8.36 16.63 25.14
N CYS A 304 -8.38 17.52 24.15
CA CYS A 304 -9.22 18.73 24.20
C CYS A 304 -10.27 18.83 23.09
N GLY A 305 -10.37 17.83 22.20
CA GLY A 305 -11.37 17.76 21.13
C GLY A 305 -11.24 18.80 20.03
N LYS A 306 -10.26 19.71 20.08
CA LYS A 306 -10.06 20.75 19.06
C LYS A 306 -9.42 20.17 17.80
N PRO A 307 -9.79 20.65 16.60
CA PRO A 307 -9.16 20.23 15.35
C PRO A 307 -7.72 20.74 15.29
N VAL A 308 -6.77 19.83 15.16
CA VAL A 308 -5.33 20.14 15.08
C VAL A 308 -4.77 20.01 13.67
N ILE A 309 -5.43 19.25 12.79
CA ILE A 309 -5.17 19.28 11.35
C ILE A 309 -6.51 19.26 10.64
N LYS A 310 -6.84 20.32 9.90
CA LYS A 310 -8.04 20.37 9.05
C LYS A 310 -7.66 20.02 7.62
N ARG A 311 -8.48 19.18 7.00
CA ARG A 311 -8.29 18.70 5.63
C ARG A 311 -9.52 18.92 4.77
N THR A 312 -9.34 18.92 3.46
CA THR A 312 -10.40 18.71 2.47
C THR A 312 -9.83 17.78 1.42
N GLY A 313 -10.37 16.56 1.35
CA GLY A 313 -9.75 15.51 0.56
C GLY A 313 -8.31 15.28 1.01
N PHE A 314 -7.35 15.47 0.10
CA PHE A 314 -5.94 15.19 0.34
C PHE A 314 -5.11 16.40 0.78
N ASP A 315 -5.72 17.59 0.88
CA ASP A 315 -5.01 18.81 1.24
C ASP A 315 -5.20 19.20 2.70
N ILE A 316 -4.12 19.66 3.32
CA ILE A 316 -4.15 20.27 4.65
C ILE A 316 -4.45 21.76 4.48
N ILE A 317 -5.56 22.22 5.05
CA ILE A 317 -5.98 23.62 4.98
C ILE A 317 -5.39 24.41 6.17
N GLU A 318 -5.32 23.78 7.33
CA GLU A 318 -4.93 24.42 8.59
C GLU A 318 -4.30 23.37 9.53
N HIS A 319 -3.27 23.75 10.29
CA HIS A 319 -2.77 22.95 11.40
C HIS A 319 -2.50 23.79 12.65
N ASN A 320 -2.75 23.19 13.80
CA ASN A 320 -2.56 23.77 15.14
C ASN A 320 -1.63 22.90 15.98
N LEU A 321 -0.54 22.45 15.36
CA LEU A 321 0.55 21.69 15.97
C LEU A 321 1.82 22.53 16.05
N ASP A 322 2.61 22.32 17.11
CA ASP A 322 4.00 22.81 17.18
C ASP A 322 4.98 21.88 16.44
N GLU A 323 6.26 22.21 16.48
CA GLU A 323 7.33 21.48 15.79
C GLU A 323 7.52 20.04 16.31
N GLU A 324 7.12 19.77 17.55
CA GLU A 324 7.22 18.45 18.20
C GLU A 324 5.89 17.67 18.13
N SER A 325 4.94 18.13 17.32
CA SER A 325 3.59 17.57 17.16
C SER A 325 2.72 17.62 18.42
N HIS A 326 2.94 18.61 19.30
CA HIS A 326 1.99 18.91 20.37
C HIS A 326 0.85 19.81 19.89
N CYS A 327 -0.33 19.55 20.43
CA CYS A 327 -1.51 20.40 20.27
C CYS A 327 -1.24 21.80 20.84
N LYS A 328 -1.28 22.84 19.99
CA LYS A 328 -1.11 24.25 20.41
C LYS A 328 -2.15 24.76 21.40
N PHE A 329 -3.25 24.02 21.60
CA PHE A 329 -4.32 24.42 22.52
C PHE A 329 -4.18 23.85 23.94
N CYS A 330 -3.54 22.69 24.11
CA CYS A 330 -3.52 21.98 25.40
C CYS A 330 -2.25 21.19 25.71
N GLY A 331 -1.25 21.22 24.80
CA GLY A 331 0.05 20.57 24.97
C GLY A 331 0.04 19.04 24.84
N TYR A 332 -1.05 18.41 24.40
CA TYR A 332 -1.07 16.96 24.16
C TYR A 332 -0.12 16.59 23.01
N LYS A 333 0.77 15.63 23.20
CA LYS A 333 1.65 15.10 22.14
C LYS A 333 0.88 14.12 21.29
N LEU A 334 0.64 14.44 20.02
CA LEU A 334 -0.03 13.51 19.11
C LEU A 334 0.96 12.45 18.59
N ASN A 335 0.45 11.25 18.34
CA ASN A 335 1.17 10.19 17.63
C ASN A 335 1.32 10.53 16.14
N ILE A 336 2.14 11.54 15.82
CA ILE A 336 2.47 11.98 14.47
C ILE A 336 3.99 11.90 14.30
N ILE A 337 4.42 11.22 13.25
CA ILE A 337 5.82 11.10 12.86
C ILE A 337 6.14 12.15 11.80
N GLY A 338 7.28 12.83 11.93
CA GLY A 338 7.81 13.74 10.90
C GLY A 338 7.22 15.16 10.89
N GLY A 339 6.21 15.44 11.71
CA GLY A 339 5.55 16.76 11.76
C GLY A 339 4.83 17.13 10.46
N ILE A 340 4.35 18.37 10.38
CA ILE A 340 3.70 18.89 9.17
C ILE A 340 4.77 19.39 8.20
N ALA A 341 4.81 18.83 7.00
CA ALA A 341 5.79 19.23 5.99
C ALA A 341 5.59 20.71 5.60
N PRO A 342 6.66 21.52 5.47
CA PRO A 342 6.54 22.94 5.11
C PRO A 342 5.81 23.21 3.79
N ILE A 343 5.82 22.23 2.88
CA ILE A 343 5.21 22.31 1.55
C ILE A 343 3.70 22.00 1.55
N TYR A 344 3.05 21.80 2.71
CA TYR A 344 1.66 21.31 2.78
C TYR A 344 0.63 22.19 2.04
N LYS A 345 0.94 23.48 1.82
CA LYS A 345 0.10 24.43 1.06
C LYS A 345 0.37 24.46 -0.45
N MET A 346 1.41 23.77 -0.92
CA MET A 346 1.73 23.70 -2.34
C MET A 346 0.79 22.71 -3.04
N ASN A 347 0.67 22.82 -4.37
CA ASN A 347 0.08 21.74 -5.15
C ASN A 347 1.03 20.54 -5.13
N ARG A 348 0.60 19.45 -4.48
CA ARG A 348 1.38 18.21 -4.29
C ARG A 348 0.98 17.09 -5.25
N PHE A 349 0.16 17.42 -6.25
CA PHE A 349 -0.12 16.55 -7.39
C PHE A 349 0.71 16.99 -8.58
N ALA A 350 1.50 16.07 -9.13
CA ALA A 350 2.20 16.32 -10.38
C ALA A 350 2.18 15.10 -11.30
N TYR A 351 1.95 15.38 -12.58
CA TYR A 351 2.15 14.42 -13.66
C TYR A 351 3.64 14.31 -13.97
N LEU A 352 4.10 13.08 -14.16
CA LEU A 352 5.47 12.75 -14.54
C LEU A 352 5.45 12.25 -16.00
N PRO A 353 5.90 13.05 -16.98
CA PRO A 353 5.90 12.67 -18.40
C PRO A 353 7.04 11.68 -18.67
N LEU A 354 6.86 10.42 -18.29
CA LEU A 354 7.87 9.36 -18.39
C LEU A 354 8.36 9.13 -19.83
N GLU A 355 7.53 9.42 -20.83
CA GLU A 355 7.88 9.38 -22.25
C GLU A 355 9.06 10.27 -22.65
N LEU A 356 9.36 11.31 -21.85
CA LEU A 356 10.50 12.19 -22.09
C LEU A 356 11.80 11.62 -21.50
N TYR A 357 11.71 10.63 -20.60
CA TYR A 357 12.85 10.10 -19.85
C TYR A 357 13.15 8.65 -20.16
N THR A 358 12.16 7.90 -20.66
CA THR A 358 12.28 6.47 -20.88
C THR A 358 11.22 5.95 -21.84
N GLU A 359 11.35 4.69 -22.23
CA GLU A 359 10.44 4.02 -23.15
C GLU A 359 9.47 3.10 -22.43
N PHE A 360 8.24 3.03 -22.95
CA PHE A 360 7.26 2.06 -22.51
C PHE A 360 7.50 0.73 -23.22
N THR A 361 7.48 -0.36 -22.47
CA THR A 361 7.69 -1.70 -23.01
C THR A 361 6.51 -2.60 -22.66
N HIS A 362 6.12 -3.45 -23.61
CA HIS A 362 5.19 -4.55 -23.41
C HIS A 362 5.89 -5.84 -23.81
N ILE A 363 5.92 -6.84 -22.92
CA ILE A 363 6.59 -8.12 -23.16
C ILE A 363 5.53 -9.20 -23.41
N PRO A 364 5.35 -9.65 -24.67
CA PRO A 364 4.47 -10.77 -24.98
C PRO A 364 4.91 -12.07 -24.29
N PRO A 365 3.97 -12.96 -23.93
CA PRO A 365 4.30 -14.23 -23.26
C PRO A 365 5.37 -15.07 -23.96
N ASP A 366 5.38 -15.11 -25.29
CA ASP A 366 6.36 -15.86 -26.11
C ASP A 366 7.76 -15.21 -26.13
N LYS A 367 7.89 -13.96 -25.68
CA LYS A 367 9.16 -13.21 -25.64
C LYS A 367 9.79 -13.12 -24.26
N ILE A 368 9.11 -13.56 -23.19
CA ILE A 368 9.60 -13.41 -21.81
C ILE A 368 10.93 -14.11 -21.58
N LYS A 369 11.14 -15.29 -22.18
CA LYS A 369 12.43 -15.99 -22.12
C LYS A 369 13.56 -15.13 -22.68
N ASN A 370 13.37 -14.52 -23.85
CA ASN A 370 14.38 -13.66 -24.46
C ASN A 370 14.62 -12.40 -23.61
N PHE A 371 13.56 -11.86 -23.00
CA PHE A 371 13.66 -10.72 -22.10
C PHE A 371 14.48 -11.01 -20.84
N VAL A 372 14.26 -12.16 -20.20
CA VAL A 372 15.05 -12.61 -19.04
C VAL A 372 16.51 -12.88 -19.40
N LEU A 373 16.77 -13.41 -20.61
CA LEU A 373 18.12 -13.67 -21.10
C LEU A 373 18.84 -12.43 -21.67
N GLY A 374 18.23 -11.24 -21.59
CA GLY A 374 18.82 -9.98 -22.09
C GLY A 374 18.79 -9.82 -23.61
N GLY A 375 18.07 -10.69 -24.33
CA GLY A 375 17.94 -10.67 -25.79
C GLY A 375 16.73 -9.86 -26.31
N TYR A 376 15.93 -9.26 -25.42
CA TYR A 376 14.82 -8.39 -25.79
C TYR A 376 15.19 -6.95 -25.46
N ARG A 377 15.45 -6.14 -26.48
CA ARG A 377 15.76 -4.71 -26.35
C ARG A 377 14.48 -3.89 -26.42
#